data_AF-A0A522D5E9-F1
#
_entry.id   AF-A0A522D5E9-F1
#
_cell.length_a   1.000
_cell.length_b   1.000
_cell.length_c   1.000
_cell.angle_alpha   90.00
_cell.angle_beta   90.00
_cell.angle_gamma   90.00
#
_symmetry.space_group_name_H-M   'P 1'
#
loop_
_entity.id
_entity.type
_entity.pdbx_description
1 polymer ?
#
loop_
_entity_poly.entity_id
_entity_poly.type
_entity_poly.pdbx_seq_one_letter_code
_entity_poly.pdbx_strand_id
1 'polypeptide(L)' 'MANIEVLNYSVLRCGGASQGRACAELGVSSGRGLVLEASFLRRDPDAVRPRFARHARHVKAALAAGGFPVLKR' A
#
# COMPACT_ATOMS: atom_id res chain seq x y z
N MET A 1 1.50 -19.58 7.46
CA MET A 1 0.62 -18.58 8.13
C MET A 1 1.18 -17.15 8.13
N ALA A 2 2.50 -16.91 8.28
CA ALA A 2 3.08 -15.56 8.35
C ALA A 2 2.85 -14.64 7.12
N ASN A 3 2.64 -15.19 5.92
CA ASN A 3 2.50 -14.39 4.70
C ASN A 3 1.17 -13.60 4.64
N ILE A 4 0.10 -14.16 5.21
CA ILE A 4 -1.23 -13.52 5.23
C ILE A 4 -1.25 -12.35 6.21
N GLU A 5 -0.64 -12.49 7.39
CA GLU A 5 -0.51 -11.39 8.36
C GLU A 5 0.22 -10.20 7.75
N VAL A 6 1.35 -10.43 7.07
CA VAL A 6 2.13 -9.39 6.40
C VAL A 6 1.30 -8.72 5.30
N LEU A 7 0.55 -9.49 4.51
CA LEU A 7 -0.36 -8.97 3.49
C LEU A 7 -1.46 -8.09 4.10
N ASN A 8 -2.20 -8.59 5.10
CA ASN A 8 -3.28 -7.86 5.75
C ASN A 8 -2.77 -6.58 6.42
N TYR A 9 -1.64 -6.65 7.10
CA TYR A 9 -0.98 -5.49 7.68
C TYR A 9 -0.62 -4.45 6.60
N SER A 10 0.00 -4.89 5.50
CA SER A 10 0.39 -4.01 4.42
C SER A 10 -0.82 -3.34 3.74
N VAL A 11 -1.95 -4.06 3.60
CA VAL A 11 -3.20 -3.50 3.06
C VAL A 11 -3.74 -2.38 3.95
N LEU A 12 -3.78 -2.59 5.28
CA LEU A 12 -4.22 -1.57 6.24
C LEU A 12 -3.33 -0.33 6.18
N ARG A 13 -2.00 -0.51 6.14
CA ARG A 13 -1.04 0.59 6.02
C ARG A 13 -1.18 1.35 4.71
N CYS A 14 -1.35 0.65 3.57
CA CYS A 14 -1.61 1.28 2.28
C CYS A 14 -2.96 2.02 2.24
N GLY A 15 -3.94 1.60 3.03
CA GLY A 15 -5.21 2.28 3.24
C GLY A 15 -5.15 3.48 4.20
N GLY A 16 -3.96 3.80 4.74
CA GLY A 16 -3.74 4.97 5.62
C GLY A 16 -3.92 4.69 7.11
N ALA A 17 -4.15 3.44 7.53
CA ALA A 17 -4.15 3.11 8.96
C ALA A 17 -2.76 3.33 9.56
N SER A 18 -2.66 3.92 10.76
CA SER A 18 -1.40 3.99 11.50
C SER A 18 -0.94 2.59 11.93
N GLN A 19 0.34 2.43 12.28
CA GLN A 19 0.86 1.15 12.81
C GLN A 19 0.03 0.66 14.00
N GLY A 20 -0.24 1.54 14.98
CA GLY A 20 -1.01 1.17 16.18
C GLY A 20 -2.42 0.70 15.84
N ARG A 21 -3.09 1.38 14.90
CA ARG A 21 -4.42 0.98 14.43
C ARG A 21 -4.38 -0.37 13.70
N ALA A 22 -3.41 -0.57 12.81
CA ALA A 22 -3.26 -1.83 12.08
C ALA A 22 -2.96 -3.00 13.04
N CYS A 23 -2.17 -2.77 14.10
CA CYS A 23 -1.89 -3.79 15.11
C CYS A 23 -3.14 -4.14 15.93
N ALA A 24 -3.93 -3.14 16.31
CA ALA A 24 -5.18 -3.33 17.05
C ALA A 24 -6.21 -4.12 16.23
N GLU A 25 -6.39 -3.79 14.94
CA GLU A 25 -7.32 -4.49 14.05
C GLU A 25 -6.92 -5.95 13.78
N LEU A 26 -5.62 -6.25 13.77
CA LEU A 26 -5.09 -7.61 13.55
C LEU A 26 -4.88 -8.40 14.86
N GLY A 27 -5.12 -7.79 16.02
CA GLY A 27 -4.90 -8.43 17.32
C GLY A 27 -3.44 -8.82 17.58
N VAL A 28 -2.47 -8.10 17.00
CA VAL A 28 -1.05 -8.40 17.14
C VAL A 28 -0.37 -7.57 18.22
N SER A 29 0.56 -8.19 18.95
CA SER A 29 1.34 -7.52 19.99
C SER A 29 2.28 -6.46 19.41
N SER A 30 2.72 -5.52 20.26
CA SER A 30 3.64 -4.44 19.88
C SER A 30 4.94 -4.96 19.25
N GLY A 31 5.55 -6.01 19.83
CA GLY A 31 6.76 -6.64 19.29
C GLY A 31 6.55 -7.24 17.90
N ARG A 32 5.40 -7.89 17.67
CA ARG A 32 5.03 -8.41 16.36
C ARG A 32 4.74 -7.28 15.36
N GLY A 33 4.09 -6.22 15.82
CA GLY A 33 3.83 -5.00 15.05
C GLY A 33 5.10 -4.31 14.55
N LEU A 34 6.18 -4.32 15.32
CA LEU A 34 7.49 -3.80 14.89
C LEU A 34 8.08 -4.61 13.73
N VAL A 35 7.99 -5.95 13.81
CA VAL A 35 8.46 -6.84 12.73
C VAL A 35 7.64 -6.64 11.46
N LEU A 36 6.33 -6.46 11.60
CA LEU A 36 5.44 -6.19 10.47
C LEU A 36 5.72 -4.83 9.83
N GLU A 37 5.94 -3.78 10.62
CA GLU A 37 6.29 -2.45 10.11
C GLU A 37 7.65 -2.47 9.40
N ALA A 38 8.67 -3.13 9.98
CA ALA A 38 9.98 -3.28 9.33
C ALA A 38 9.87 -4.04 8.00
N SER A 39 9.01 -5.06 7.93
CA SER A 39 8.76 -5.82 6.70
C SER A 39 7.98 -5.00 5.66
N PHE A 40 7.03 -4.17 6.11
CA PHE A 40 6.28 -3.25 5.27
C PHE A 40 7.17 -2.16 4.65
N LEU A 41 8.04 -1.53 5.44
CA LEU A 41 8.94 -0.47 4.97
C LEU A 41 9.98 -0.95 3.94
N ARG A 42 10.32 -2.25 3.95
CA ARG A 42 11.22 -2.87 2.96
C ARG A 42 10.52 -3.28 1.68
N ARG A 43 9.18 -3.29 1.65
CA ARG A 43 8.40 -3.69 0.47
C ARG A 43 8.24 -2.55 -0.51
N ASP A 44 8.19 -2.90 -1.79
CA ASP A 44 7.70 -2.00 -2.82
C ASP A 44 6.21 -1.67 -2.56
N PRO A 45 5.86 -0.39 -2.33
CA PRO A 45 4.48 0.03 -2.11
C PRO A 45 3.55 -0.36 -3.27
N ASP A 46 4.06 -0.40 -4.49
CA ASP A 46 3.26 -0.72 -5.68
C ASP A 46 2.95 -2.22 -5.77
N ALA A 47 3.73 -3.08 -5.12
CA ALA A 47 3.45 -4.51 -5.07
C ALA A 47 2.20 -4.84 -4.22
N VAL A 48 1.93 -4.05 -3.18
CA VAL A 48 0.82 -4.26 -2.24
C VAL A 48 -0.45 -3.51 -2.66
N ARG A 49 -0.30 -2.36 -3.33
CA ARG A 49 -1.45 -1.56 -3.76
C ARG A 49 -2.35 -2.31 -4.75
N PRO A 50 -3.69 -2.12 -4.68
CA PRO A 50 -4.61 -2.59 -5.71
C PRO A 50 -4.18 -2.07 -7.10
N ARG A 51 -4.44 -2.83 -8.16
CA ARG A 51 -4.01 -2.48 -9.54
C ARG A 51 -4.30 -1.03 -9.89
N PHE A 52 -5.51 -0.53 -9.65
CA PHE A 52 -5.90 0.85 -9.94
C PHE A 52 -5.07 1.90 -9.16
N ALA A 53 -4.67 1.60 -7.93
CA ALA A 53 -3.90 2.52 -7.07
C ALA A 53 -2.39 2.55 -7.42
N ARG A 54 -1.89 1.59 -8.20
CA ARG A 54 -0.50 1.61 -8.73
C ARG A 54 -0.29 2.67 -9.81
N HIS A 55 -1.38 3.16 -10.40
CA HIS A 55 -1.31 4.07 -11.54
C HIS A 55 -1.02 5.50 -11.13
N ALA A 56 -0.92 5.84 -9.84
CA ALA A 56 -0.66 7.23 -9.42
C ALA A 56 0.61 7.83 -10.06
N ARG A 57 1.69 7.04 -10.17
CA ARG A 57 2.90 7.45 -10.88
C ARG A 57 2.67 7.60 -12.38
N HIS A 58 1.92 6.69 -12.99
CA HIS A 58 1.56 6.75 -14.41
C HIS A 58 0.67 7.95 -14.72
N VAL A 59 -0.35 8.22 -13.90
CA VAL A 59 -1.23 9.38 -13.99
C VAL A 59 -0.42 10.67 -13.83
N LYS A 60 0.46 10.75 -12.84
CA LYS A 60 1.35 11.90 -12.67
C LYS A 60 2.26 12.11 -13.89
N ALA A 61 2.79 11.02 -14.46
CA ALA A 61 3.60 11.08 -15.67
C ALA A 61 2.78 11.53 -16.90
N ALA A 62 1.55 11.03 -17.06
CA ALA A 62 0.64 11.42 -18.13
C ALA A 62 0.26 12.91 -18.01
N LEU A 63 -0.06 13.38 -16.81
CA LEU A 63 -0.33 14.79 -16.56
C LEU A 63 0.90 15.68 -16.86
N ALA A 64 2.09 15.24 -16.44
CA ALA A 64 3.34 15.94 -16.76
C ALA A 64 3.64 15.96 -18.27
N ALA A 65 3.20 14.94 -19.01
CA ALA A 65 3.32 14.83 -20.46
C ALA A 65 2.24 15.62 -21.24
N GLY A 66 1.39 16.40 -20.56
CA GLY A 66 0.34 17.20 -21.19
C GLY A 66 -1.07 16.61 -21.10
N GLY A 67 -1.27 15.59 -20.28
CA GLY A 67 -2.57 14.96 -20.04
C GLY A 67 -2.81 13.71 -20.88
N PHE A 68 -4.03 13.17 -20.80
CA PHE A 68 -4.43 12.00 -21.58
C PHE A 68 -4.96 12.45 -22.95
N PRO A 69 -4.63 11.74 -24.04
CA PRO A 69 -5.17 12.07 -25.35
C PRO A 69 -6.71 11.96 -25.32
N VAL A 70 -7.39 13.03 -25.74
CA VAL A 70 -8.84 13.03 -25.92
C VAL A 70 -9.13 12.24 -27.20
N LEU A 71 -9.70 11.03 -27.06
CA LEU A 71 -10.18 10.26 -28.20
C LEU A 71 -11.38 10.99 -28.80
N LYS A 72 -11.27 11.43 -30.06
CA LYS A 72 -12.39 11.98 -30.81
C LYS A 72 -13.32 10.83 -31.21
N ARG A 73 -14.62 11.00 -30.96
CA ARG A 73 -15.68 10.06 -31.39
C ARG A 73 -15.79 10.01 -32.90
#